data_AF-A0A1C6P8V6-F1
#
_entry.id   AF-A0A1C6P8V6-F1
#
_cell.length_a   1.000
_cell.length_b   1.000
_cell.length_c   1.000
_cell.angle_alpha   90.00
_cell.angle_beta   90.00
_cell.angle_gamma   90.00
#
_symmetry.space_group_name_H-M   'P 1'
#
loop_
_entity.id
_entity.type
_entity.pdbx_description
1 polymer ?
#
loop_
_entity_poly.entity_id
_entity_poly.type
_entity_poly.pdbx_seq_one_letter_code
_entity_poly.pdbx_strand_id
1 'polypeptide(L)' 'MTARGWRIDRIPAKPVRRAEDGRVSVPLWLLRDGVHHSDLDLRLSPAEAEVLRAQLSSVLDAQ' A
#
# COMPACT_ATOMS: atom_id res chain seq x y z
N MET A 1 3.72 -1.77 22.33
CA MET A 1 3.50 -3.21 22.12
C MET A 1 3.95 -3.54 20.71
N THR A 2 5.02 -4.34 20.53
CA THR A 2 5.39 -4.80 19.19
C THR A 2 4.28 -5.71 18.67
N ALA A 3 3.72 -5.37 17.52
CA ALA A 3 2.69 -6.20 16.89
C ALA A 3 3.32 -7.57 16.58
N ARG A 4 2.82 -8.63 17.22
CA ARG A 4 3.23 -10.02 16.93
C ARG A 4 2.57 -10.47 15.63
N GLY A 5 3.31 -11.19 14.79
CA GLY A 5 2.83 -11.73 13.52
C GLY A 5 3.27 -10.94 12.28
N TRP A 6 2.66 -11.27 11.14
CA TRP A 6 2.91 -10.60 9.87
C TRP A 6 2.13 -9.30 9.76
N ARG A 7 2.75 -8.27 9.17
CA ARG A 7 2.11 -6.98 8.91
C ARG A 7 2.55 -6.41 7.57
N ILE A 8 1.66 -5.64 6.94
CA ILE A 8 1.95 -4.89 5.72
C ILE A 8 1.81 -3.40 6.01
N ASP A 9 2.85 -2.63 5.67
CA ASP A 9 2.90 -1.18 5.88
C ASP A 9 3.23 -0.42 4.61
N ARG A 10 2.83 0.86 4.57
CA ARG A 10 3.37 1.81 3.61
C ARG A 10 4.83 2.11 3.93
N ILE A 11 5.67 2.14 2.90
CA ILE A 11 7.03 2.67 3.01
C ILE A 11 6.93 4.21 3.07
N PRO A 12 7.29 4.87 4.19
CA PRO A 12 7.00 6.30 4.37
C PRO A 12 7.63 7.20 3.30
N ALA A 13 8.83 6.86 2.84
CA ALA A 13 9.60 7.67 1.89
C ALA A 13 9.39 7.28 0.41
N LYS A 14 8.62 6.22 0.10
CA LYS A 14 8.44 5.78 -1.29
C LYS A 14 7.03 6.15 -1.80
N PRO A 15 6.93 7.07 -2.78
CA PRO A 15 5.64 7.50 -3.31
C PRO A 15 4.96 6.36 -4.06
N VAL A 16 3.63 6.46 -4.18
CA VAL A 16 2.88 5.68 -5.16
C VAL A 16 3.32 6.14 -6.55
N ARG A 17 3.58 5.20 -7.45
CA ARG A 17 4.11 5.49 -8.78
C ARG A 17 3.29 4.81 -9.86
N ARG A 18 3.27 5.40 -11.05
CA ARG A 18 2.79 4.72 -12.26
C ARG A 18 3.96 3.96 -12.87
N ALA A 19 3.79 2.66 -13.07
CA ALA A 19 4.78 1.81 -13.72
C ALA A 19 4.71 1.95 -15.25
N GLU A 20 5.74 1.47 -15.94
CA GLU A 20 5.86 1.53 -17.41
C GLU A 20 4.72 0.79 -18.12
N ASP A 21 4.17 -0.26 -17.51
CA ASP A 21 3.01 -1.00 -18.00
C ASP A 21 1.66 -0.30 -17.74
N GLY A 22 1.69 0.93 -17.25
CA GLY A 22 0.52 1.75 -16.95
C GLY A 22 -0.19 1.41 -15.64
N ARG A 23 0.25 0.37 -14.91
CA ARG A 23 -0.30 0.00 -13.59
C ARG A 23 0.16 0.98 -12.52
N VAL A 24 -0.62 1.09 -11.45
CA VAL A 24 -0.25 1.82 -10.25
C VAL A 24 0.49 0.87 -9.32
N SER A 25 1.69 1.25 -8.89
CA SER A 25 2.50 0.51 -7.94
C SER A 25 2.56 1.25 -6.61
N VAL A 26 2.15 0.56 -5.55
CA VAL A 26 2.16 1.05 -4.16
C VAL A 26 3.26 0.29 -3.41
N PRO A 27 4.38 0.95 -3.07
CA PRO A 27 5.47 0.33 -2.29
C PRO A 27 5.04 -0.02 -0.87
N LEU A 28 5.31 -1.25 -0.44
CA LEU A 28 4.93 -1.77 0.86
C LEU A 28 6.09 -2.48 1.54
N TRP A 29 6.09 -2.50 2.87
CA TRP A 29 6.91 -3.39 3.66
C TRP A 29 6.10 -4.58 4.12
N LEU A 30 6.71 -5.76 4.01
CA LEU A 30 6.31 -6.92 4.80
C LEU A 30 7.15 -6.93 6.07
N LEU A 31 6.49 -6.94 7.22
CA LEU A 31 7.14 -7.03 8.53
C LEU A 31 6.75 -8.33 9.22
N ARG A 32 7.68 -8.88 9.99
CA ARG A 32 7.42 -9.97 10.92
C ARG A 32 7.84 -9.55 12.32
N ASP A 33 6.90 -9.59 13.26
CA ASP A 33 7.14 -9.25 14.67
C ASP A 33 7.78 -7.85 14.86
N GLY A 34 7.41 -6.91 13.98
CA GLY A 34 7.92 -5.53 13.96
C GLY A 34 9.22 -5.32 13.19
N VAL A 35 9.85 -6.39 12.70
CA VAL A 35 11.10 -6.34 11.93
C VAL A 35 10.80 -6.36 10.43
N HIS A 36 11.49 -5.52 9.66
CA HIS A 36 11.41 -5.55 8.19
C HIS A 36 11.87 -6.92 7.67
N HIS A 37 11.07 -7.51 6.80
CA HIS A 37 11.38 -8.79 6.16
C HIS A 37 11.65 -8.62 4.67
N SER A 38 10.81 -7.86 3.95
CA SER A 38 10.99 -7.60 2.52
C SER A 38 10.20 -6.38 2.05
N ASP A 39 10.65 -5.78 0.94
CA ASP A 39 9.85 -4.83 0.19
C ASP A 39 8.88 -5.58 -0.74
N LEU A 40 7.66 -5.05 -0.90
CA LEU A 40 6.61 -5.55 -1.80
C LEU A 40 6.07 -4.38 -2.63
N ASP A 41 5.50 -4.66 -3.79
CA ASP A 41 4.73 -3.70 -4.57
C ASP A 41 3.31 -4.25 -4.78
N LEU A 42 2.29 -3.55 -4.27
CA LEU A 42 0.91 -3.81 -4.66
C LEU A 42 0.68 -3.18 -6.03
N ARG A 43 0.40 -4.02 -7.04
CA ARG A 43 0.23 -3.61 -8.44
C ARG A 43 -1.23 -3.60 -8.85
N LEU A 44 -1.80 -2.41 -8.91
CA LEU A 44 -3.20 -2.18 -9.29
C LEU A 44 -3.28 -1.80 -10.76
N SER A 45 -4.24 -2.35 -11.48
CA SER A 45 -4.70 -1.74 -12.73
C SER A 45 -5.25 -0.33 -12.48
N PRO A 46 -5.38 0.51 -13.51
CA PRO A 46 -6.01 1.83 -13.37
C PRO A 46 -7.42 1.76 -12.77
N ALA A 47 -8.22 0.75 -13.14
CA ALA A 47 -9.57 0.57 -12.62
C ALA A 47 -9.56 0.21 -11.12
N GLU A 48 -8.71 -0.73 -10.70
CA GLU A 48 -8.59 -1.11 -9.28
C GLU A 48 -8.08 0.06 -8.43
N ALA A 49 -7.13 0.85 -8.95
CA ALA A 49 -6.62 2.03 -8.25
C ALA A 49 -7.70 3.10 -8.05
N GLU A 50 -8.56 3.31 -9.05
CA GLU A 50 -9.66 4.26 -8.97
C GLU A 50 -10.73 3.81 -7.96
N VAL A 51 -11.07 2.52 -7.94
CA VAL A 51 -11.97 1.95 -6.93
C VAL A 51 -11.41 2.13 -5.53
N LEU A 52 -10.12 1.82 -5.32
CA LEU A 52 -9.47 2.02 -4.02
C LEU A 52 -9.47 3.50 -3.60
N ARG A 53 -9.18 4.41 -4.54
CA ARG A 53 -9.24 5.86 -4.30
C ARG A 53 -10.63 6.29 -3.84
N ALA A 54 -11.68 5.84 -4.53
CA ALA A 54 -13.06 6.17 -4.18
C ALA A 54 -13.45 5.66 -2.78
N GLN A 55 -13.06 4.44 -2.44
CA GLN A 55 -13.29 3.86 -1.10
C GLN A 55 -12.53 4.60 0.00
N LEU A 56 -11.29 5.01 -0.27
CA LEU A 56 -10.52 5.81 0.70
C LEU A 56 -11.14 7.20 0.89
N SER A 57 -11.50 7.88 -0.21
CA SER A 57 -12.18 9.18 -0.14
C SER A 57 -13.47 9.09 0.67
N SER A 58 -14.33 8.10 0.41
CA SER A 58 -15.61 7.99 1.13
C SER A 58 -15.44 7.79 2.64
N VAL A 59 -14.41 7.05 3.07
CA VAL A 59 -14.10 6.87 4.50
C VAL A 59 -13.54 8.15 5.11
N LEU A 60 -12.69 8.88 4.40
CA LEU A 60 -12.10 10.14 4.87
C LEU A 60 -13.13 11.26 4.96
N ASP A 61 -14.10 11.30 4.05
CA ASP A 61 -15.18 12.30 4.04
C ASP A 61 -16.23 12.03 5.14
N ALA A 62 -16.31 10.79 5.65
CA ALA A 62 -17.22 10.39 6.72
C ALA A 62 -16.66 10.65 8.14
N GLN A 63 -15.50 11.29 8.27
CA GLN A 63 -14.81 11.61 9.52
C GLN A 63 -15.13 13.03 10.02
#